data_AF-A0A246B7R8-F1
#
_entry.id   AF-A0A246B7R8-F1
#
_cell.length_a   1.000
_cell.length_b   1.000
_cell.length_c   1.000
_cell.angle_alpha   90.00
_cell.angle_beta   90.00
_cell.angle_gamma   90.00
#
_symmetry.space_group_name_H-M   'P 1'
#
loop_
_entity.id
_entity.type
_entity.pdbx_description
1 polymer ?
#
loop_
_entity_poly.entity_id
_entity_poly.type
_entity_poly.pdbx_seq_one_letter_code
_entity_poly.pdbx_strand_id
1 'polypeptide(L)'
;MIRLDADKKEVSGELAKNYIFKEVKAYTPAQLNGTYHSNVNGKGYNEILELKSENDSIYSVKISFTGAVKGCTFEGKGKLVNNQIDVDLKTINKDLKGTMTILFKDKTAEVFTSKFDDRFALNYFCGGGSSLAGDYHKKE
;
A
#
# COMPACT_ATOMS: atom_id res chain seq x y z
N MET A 1 23.47 1.54 -7.49
CA MET A 1 24.13 1.14 -6.22
C MET A 1 24.48 -0.34 -6.32
N ILE A 2 25.65 -0.76 -5.82
CA ILE A 2 26.17 -2.14 -5.94
C ILE A 2 26.29 -2.72 -4.53
N ARG A 3 25.80 -3.95 -4.32
CA ARG A 3 25.97 -4.66 -3.04
C ARG A 3 27.43 -5.11 -2.89
N LEU A 4 28.02 -4.84 -1.73
CA LEU A 4 29.34 -5.35 -1.35
C LEU A 4 29.20 -6.61 -0.51
N ASP A 5 30.23 -7.47 -0.53
CA ASP A 5 30.38 -8.60 0.38
C ASP A 5 30.84 -8.14 1.78
N ALA A 6 31.04 -9.10 2.68
CA ALA A 6 31.48 -8.84 4.05
C ALA A 6 32.85 -8.15 4.14
N ASP A 7 33.68 -8.28 3.09
CA ASP A 7 35.02 -7.71 2.98
C ASP A 7 35.02 -6.36 2.22
N LYS A 8 33.83 -5.79 1.96
CA LYS A 8 33.61 -4.55 1.21
C LYS A 8 34.07 -4.63 -0.26
N LYS A 9 34.18 -5.82 -0.83
CA LYS A 9 34.46 -6.03 -2.26
C LYS A 9 33.16 -6.20 -3.03
N GLU A 10 33.19 -5.85 -4.32
CA GLU A 10 32.04 -6.08 -5.19
C GLU A 10 31.75 -7.58 -5.30
N VAL A 11 30.49 -7.94 -5.14
CA VAL A 11 30.06 -9.34 -5.27
C VAL A 11 30.27 -9.80 -6.71
N SER A 12 31.16 -10.76 -6.93
CA SER A 12 31.48 -11.33 -8.25
C SER A 12 30.76 -12.67 -8.49
N GLY A 13 30.47 -13.00 -9.76
CA GLY A 13 29.82 -14.27 -10.18
C GLY A 13 28.57 -14.05 -11.04
N GLU A 14 27.94 -15.13 -11.54
CA GLU A 14 26.75 -15.01 -12.42
C GLU A 14 25.59 -14.23 -11.78
N LEU A 15 25.43 -14.36 -10.46
CA LEU A 15 24.40 -13.65 -9.69
C LEU A 15 24.72 -12.19 -9.41
N ALA A 16 25.95 -11.72 -9.66
CA ALA A 16 26.35 -10.32 -9.49
C ALA A 16 25.43 -9.34 -10.24
N LYS A 17 24.97 -9.78 -11.43
CA LYS A 17 24.04 -9.02 -12.27
C LYS A 17 22.68 -8.75 -11.58
N ASN A 18 22.30 -9.58 -10.60
CA ASN A 18 21.06 -9.43 -9.84
C ASN A 18 21.19 -8.47 -8.65
N TYR A 19 22.39 -8.02 -8.30
CA TYR A 19 22.66 -7.11 -7.18
C TYR A 19 22.88 -5.65 -7.61
N ILE A 20 22.51 -5.32 -8.86
CA ILE A 20 22.53 -3.95 -9.36
C ILE A 20 21.21 -3.29 -9.02
N PHE A 21 21.23 -2.38 -8.05
CA PHE A 21 20.07 -1.55 -7.73
C PHE A 21 19.92 -0.45 -8.76
N LYS A 22 18.76 -0.42 -9.41
CA LYS A 22 18.34 0.66 -10.30
C LYS A 22 17.67 1.76 -9.49
N GLU A 23 17.96 3.00 -9.85
CA GLU A 23 17.25 4.15 -9.31
C GLU A 23 15.80 4.11 -9.81
N VAL A 24 14.86 4.16 -8.88
CA VAL A 24 13.42 4.26 -9.19
C VAL A 24 13.04 5.72 -9.03
N LYS A 25 12.49 6.32 -10.08
CA LYS A 25 11.98 7.70 -10.00
C LYS A 25 10.90 7.77 -8.92
N ALA A 26 10.93 8.83 -8.12
CA ALA A 26 9.90 9.06 -7.12
C ALA A 26 8.53 9.24 -7.79
N TYR A 27 7.49 8.64 -7.22
CA TYR A 27 6.12 8.90 -7.64
C TYR A 27 5.73 10.34 -7.31
N THR A 28 5.02 10.96 -8.24
CA THR A 28 4.42 12.29 -8.03
C THR A 28 3.00 12.16 -7.49
N PRO A 29 2.48 13.18 -6.80
CA PRO A 29 1.07 13.28 -6.44
C PRO A 29 0.10 13.03 -7.59
N ALA A 30 0.39 13.54 -8.79
CA ALA A 30 -0.44 13.34 -9.97
C ALA A 30 -0.53 11.85 -10.39
N GLN A 31 0.53 11.07 -10.20
CA GLN A 31 0.53 9.64 -10.53
C GLN A 31 -0.28 8.82 -9.53
N LEU A 32 -0.20 9.15 -8.24
CA LEU A 32 -0.82 8.38 -7.16
C LEU A 32 -2.26 8.80 -6.85
N ASN A 33 -2.63 10.07 -7.10
CA ASN A 33 -3.99 10.54 -6.87
C ASN A 33 -4.97 9.76 -7.75
N GLY A 34 -6.13 9.41 -7.19
CA GLY A 34 -7.23 8.82 -7.92
C GLY A 34 -7.95 7.72 -7.15
N THR A 35 -8.73 6.96 -7.90
CA THR A 35 -9.60 5.91 -7.37
C THR A 35 -9.16 4.56 -7.92
N TYR A 36 -9.00 3.60 -7.02
CA TYR A 36 -8.57 2.24 -7.29
C TYR A 36 -9.64 1.26 -6.81
N HIS A 37 -9.80 0.15 -7.51
CA HIS A 37 -10.87 -0.81 -7.24
C HIS A 37 -10.30 -2.21 -7.04
N SER A 38 -10.75 -2.92 -6.00
CA SER A 38 -10.38 -4.33 -5.81
C SER A 38 -11.03 -5.26 -6.86
N ASN A 39 -12.14 -4.82 -7.46
CA ASN A 39 -12.82 -5.54 -8.52
C ASN A 39 -13.01 -4.66 -9.77
N VAL A 40 -12.24 -4.98 -10.81
CA VAL A 40 -12.22 -4.21 -12.08
C VAL A 40 -13.55 -4.32 -12.84
N ASN A 41 -14.27 -5.43 -12.69
CA ASN A 41 -15.52 -5.72 -13.41
C ASN A 41 -16.75 -5.06 -12.77
N GLY A 42 -16.63 -4.50 -11.56
CA GLY A 42 -17.71 -3.79 -10.86
C GLY A 42 -18.94 -4.62 -10.52
N LYS A 43 -18.87 -5.95 -10.63
CA LYS A 43 -19.95 -6.88 -10.27
C LYS A 43 -19.69 -7.51 -8.91
N GLY A 44 -20.68 -7.47 -8.02
CA GLY A 44 -20.56 -8.02 -6.67
C GLY A 44 -19.80 -7.07 -5.73
N TYR A 45 -19.22 -7.62 -4.66
CA TYR A 45 -18.45 -6.85 -3.69
C TYR A 45 -17.26 -6.16 -4.38
N ASN A 46 -17.10 -4.87 -4.10
CA ASN A 46 -16.02 -4.06 -4.64
C ASN A 46 -15.57 -3.05 -3.59
N GLU A 47 -14.27 -3.04 -3.31
CA GLU A 47 -13.65 -2.05 -2.44
C GLU A 47 -13.04 -0.95 -3.28
N ILE A 48 -13.16 0.27 -2.80
CA ILE A 48 -12.78 1.49 -3.51
C ILE A 48 -11.77 2.21 -2.64
N LEU A 49 -10.51 2.22 -3.07
CA LEU A 49 -9.43 2.97 -2.47
C LEU A 49 -9.32 4.33 -3.17
N GLU A 50 -9.53 5.41 -2.44
CA GLU A 50 -9.38 6.78 -2.89
C GLU A 50 -8.14 7.40 -2.25
N LEU A 51 -7.25 7.92 -3.10
CA LEU A 51 -6.03 8.61 -2.70
C LEU A 51 -6.07 10.05 -3.16
N LYS A 52 -5.90 10.96 -2.20
CA LYS A 52 -5.81 12.40 -2.47
C LYS A 52 -4.64 13.00 -1.70
N SER A 53 -3.66 13.52 -2.41
CA SER A 53 -2.59 14.31 -1.81
C SER A 53 -3.16 15.58 -1.15
N GLU A 54 -2.77 15.80 0.11
CA GLU A 54 -2.92 17.07 0.81
C GLU A 54 -1.72 17.98 0.54
N ASN A 55 -0.55 17.38 0.31
CA ASN A 55 0.69 18.02 -0.15
C ASN A 55 1.61 16.95 -0.78
N ASP A 56 2.86 17.31 -1.08
CA ASP A 56 3.84 16.42 -1.74
C ASP A 56 4.17 15.13 -0.97
N SER A 57 3.87 15.06 0.32
CA SER A 57 4.24 13.93 1.17
C SER A 57 3.09 13.33 1.97
N ILE A 58 1.93 13.98 2.02
CA ILE A 58 0.78 13.55 2.84
C ILE A 58 -0.42 13.29 1.94
N TYR A 59 -1.08 12.16 2.17
CA TYR A 59 -2.27 11.72 1.45
C TYR A 59 -3.41 11.45 2.42
N SER A 60 -4.59 11.96 2.10
CA SER A 60 -5.83 11.40 2.61
C SER A 60 -6.07 10.04 1.92
N VAL A 61 -6.27 9.02 2.73
CA VAL A 61 -6.53 7.64 2.31
C VAL A 61 -7.93 7.27 2.75
N LYS A 62 -8.77 6.84 1.81
CA LYS A 62 -10.10 6.36 2.09
C LYS A 62 -10.33 5.02 1.41
N ILE A 63 -10.85 4.04 2.15
CA ILE A 63 -11.33 2.78 1.59
C ILE A 63 -12.82 2.68 1.91
N SER A 64 -13.62 2.44 0.89
CA SER A 64 -15.06 2.20 1.01
C SER A 64 -15.46 0.94 0.24
N PHE A 65 -16.72 0.52 0.35
CA PHE A 65 -17.20 -0.68 -0.31
C PHE A 65 -18.54 -0.45 -1.01
N THR A 66 -18.82 -1.27 -2.03
CA THR A 66 -20.10 -1.32 -2.74
C THR A 66 -20.46 -2.78 -3.07
N GLY A 67 -21.71 -3.02 -3.48
CA GLY A 67 -22.17 -4.34 -3.93
C GLY A 67 -22.45 -5.35 -2.81
N ALA A 68 -22.50 -4.90 -1.55
CA ALA A 68 -22.93 -5.68 -0.39
C ALA A 68 -23.70 -4.80 0.62
N VAL A 69 -24.48 -5.43 1.51
CA VAL A 69 -25.25 -4.74 2.57
C VAL A 69 -24.35 -4.26 3.72
N LYS A 70 -23.22 -4.94 3.93
CA LYS A 70 -22.19 -4.59 4.93
C LYS A 70 -20.80 -4.78 4.32
N GLY A 71 -19.84 -4.01 4.81
CA GLY A 71 -18.45 -4.05 4.39
C GLY A 71 -17.61 -3.12 5.25
N CYS A 72 -16.34 -2.98 4.88
CA CYS A 72 -15.36 -2.23 5.65
C CYS A 72 -15.15 -0.83 5.10
N THR A 73 -15.18 0.18 5.96
CA THR A 73 -14.82 1.55 5.59
C THR A 73 -13.69 2.05 6.46
N PHE A 74 -12.77 2.78 5.84
CA PHE A 74 -11.57 3.30 6.47
C PHE A 74 -11.32 4.71 5.97
N GLU A 75 -10.92 5.60 6.87
CA GLU A 75 -10.39 6.93 6.53
C GLU A 75 -9.18 7.21 7.41
N GLY A 76 -8.12 7.74 6.81
CA GLY A 76 -6.87 8.03 7.51
C GLY A 76 -5.94 8.91 6.71
N LYS A 77 -4.82 9.31 7.33
CA LYS A 77 -3.75 10.05 6.67
C LYS A 77 -2.52 9.18 6.56
N GLY A 78 -1.95 9.11 5.36
CA GLY A 78 -0.71 8.41 5.07
C GLY A 78 0.40 9.34 4.64
N LYS A 79 1.63 8.90 4.85
CA LYS A 79 2.84 9.60 4.40
C LYS A 79 3.49 8.84 3.25
N LEU A 80 3.83 9.54 2.17
CA LEU A 80 4.64 9.02 1.09
C LEU A 80 6.10 8.89 1.56
N VAL A 81 6.60 7.67 1.63
CA VAL A 81 7.99 7.33 2.01
C VAL A 81 8.44 6.23 1.06
N ASN A 82 9.58 6.38 0.39
CA ASN A 82 10.14 5.34 -0.49
C ASN A 82 9.13 4.78 -1.54
N ASN A 83 8.35 5.64 -2.19
CA ASN A 83 7.35 5.26 -3.20
C ASN A 83 6.21 4.35 -2.69
N GLN A 84 5.95 4.35 -1.39
CA GLN A 84 4.78 3.74 -0.76
C GLN A 84 4.11 4.76 0.18
N ILE A 85 2.81 4.59 0.43
CA ILE A 85 2.11 5.37 1.43
C ILE A 85 1.99 4.54 2.70
N ASP A 86 2.54 5.04 3.79
CA ASP A 86 2.45 4.42 5.12
C ASP A 86 1.44 5.18 5.98
N VAL A 87 0.49 4.43 6.53
CA VAL A 87 -0.55 4.92 7.45
C VAL A 87 -0.34 4.26 8.82
N ASP A 88 -0.12 5.08 9.86
CA ASP A 88 -0.02 4.58 11.23
C ASP A 88 -1.41 4.25 11.77
N LEU A 89 -1.70 2.95 11.92
CA LEU A 89 -3.01 2.47 12.38
C LEU A 89 -3.34 2.92 13.79
N LYS A 90 -2.33 3.19 14.65
CA LYS A 90 -2.54 3.68 16.02
C LYS A 90 -3.20 5.06 16.07
N THR A 91 -2.98 5.87 15.02
CA THR A 91 -3.58 7.21 14.93
C THR A 91 -5.07 7.16 14.64
N ILE A 92 -5.56 6.01 14.13
CA ILE A 92 -6.94 5.80 13.74
C ILE A 92 -7.69 5.05 14.84
N ASN A 93 -7.07 3.98 15.37
CA ASN A 93 -7.57 3.26 16.52
C ASN A 93 -6.38 2.87 17.41
N LYS A 94 -6.40 3.31 18.68
CA LYS A 94 -5.31 3.09 19.64
C LYS A 94 -5.06 1.61 19.94
N ASP A 95 -6.06 0.76 19.74
CA ASP A 95 -5.97 -0.68 19.97
C ASP A 95 -5.38 -1.43 18.77
N LEU A 96 -5.32 -0.79 17.59
CA LEU A 96 -4.64 -1.34 16.43
C LEU A 96 -3.14 -1.08 16.50
N LYS A 97 -2.37 -2.12 16.21
CA LYS A 97 -0.92 -2.06 16.07
C LYS A 97 -0.55 -2.16 14.60
N GLY A 98 0.62 -1.63 14.27
CA GLY A 98 1.21 -1.74 12.94
C GLY A 98 0.98 -0.54 12.04
N THR A 99 1.59 -0.63 10.87
CA THR A 99 1.52 0.35 9.79
C THR A 99 0.84 -0.32 8.61
N MET A 100 -0.21 0.30 8.08
CA MET A 100 -0.77 -0.08 6.79
C MET A 100 0.09 0.56 5.70
N THR A 101 0.60 -0.25 4.80
CA THR A 101 1.41 0.18 3.66
C THR A 101 0.61 0.00 2.38
N ILE A 102 0.64 1.02 1.53
CA ILE A 102 0.10 1.00 0.17
C ILE A 102 1.29 1.08 -0.79
N LEU A 103 1.61 -0.05 -1.41
CA LEU A 103 2.70 -0.17 -2.37
C LEU A 103 2.18 -0.06 -3.80
N PHE A 104 2.81 0.78 -4.61
CA PHE A 104 2.40 0.99 -5.99
C PHE A 104 3.23 0.15 -6.96
N LYS A 105 2.54 -0.55 -7.87
CA LYS A 105 3.10 -1.31 -8.99
C LYS A 105 2.31 -0.95 -10.24
N ASP A 106 2.85 -0.02 -11.03
CA ASP A 106 2.16 0.57 -12.20
C ASP A 106 0.78 1.15 -11.86
N LYS A 107 -0.30 0.47 -12.27
CA LYS A 107 -1.70 0.86 -12.01
C LYS A 107 -2.33 0.14 -10.83
N THR A 108 -1.55 -0.67 -10.11
CA THR A 108 -2.00 -1.43 -8.95
C THR A 108 -1.45 -0.79 -7.68
N ALA A 109 -2.31 -0.69 -6.66
CA ALA A 109 -1.97 -0.35 -5.29
C ALA A 109 -2.24 -1.58 -4.42
N GLU A 110 -1.18 -2.17 -3.87
CA GLU A 110 -1.25 -3.31 -2.96
C GLU A 110 -1.28 -2.80 -1.52
N VAL A 111 -2.34 -3.15 -0.77
CA VAL A 111 -2.53 -2.76 0.63
C VAL A 111 -2.22 -3.93 1.55
N PHE A 112 -1.32 -3.73 2.51
CA PHE A 112 -0.90 -4.74 3.48
C PHE A 112 -0.34 -4.10 4.76
N THR A 113 0.05 -4.90 5.74
CA THR A 113 0.76 -4.41 6.94
C THR A 113 2.26 -4.61 6.82
N SER A 114 3.07 -3.60 7.15
CA SER A 114 4.53 -3.66 6.93
C SER A 114 5.26 -4.74 7.74
N LYS A 115 4.67 -5.25 8.83
CA LYS A 115 5.24 -6.29 9.69
C LYS A 115 4.38 -7.53 9.70
N PHE A 116 5.03 -8.69 9.68
CA PHE A 116 4.35 -9.98 9.71
C PHE A 116 3.57 -10.24 11.01
N ASP A 117 4.06 -9.73 12.15
CA ASP A 117 3.37 -9.87 13.45
C ASP A 117 2.04 -9.10 13.48
N ASP A 118 1.92 -8.06 12.65
CA ASP A 118 0.73 -7.21 12.55
C ASP A 118 -0.21 -7.66 11.40
N ARG A 119 0.06 -8.80 10.74
CA ARG A 119 -0.64 -9.26 9.51
C ARG A 119 -2.16 -9.37 9.58
N PHE A 120 -2.73 -9.42 10.78
CA PHE A 120 -4.18 -9.49 11.00
C PHE A 120 -4.81 -8.16 11.41
N ALA A 121 -4.02 -7.08 11.56
CA ALA A 121 -4.54 -5.78 12.03
C ALA A 121 -5.65 -5.23 11.11
N LEU A 122 -5.51 -5.38 9.79
CA LEU A 122 -6.51 -4.94 8.82
C LEU A 122 -7.78 -5.80 8.88
N ASN A 123 -7.64 -7.11 9.11
CA ASN A 123 -8.77 -8.01 9.30
C ASN A 123 -9.51 -7.70 10.61
N TYR A 124 -8.79 -7.44 11.70
CA TYR A 124 -9.37 -7.08 12.99
C TYR A 124 -10.11 -5.74 12.92
N PHE A 125 -9.59 -4.76 12.17
CA PHE A 125 -10.27 -3.49 11.96
C PHE A 125 -11.63 -3.68 11.28
N CYS A 126 -11.68 -4.48 10.21
CA CYS A 126 -12.92 -4.71 9.48
C CYS A 126 -13.90 -5.66 10.20
N GLY A 127 -13.37 -6.64 10.94
CA GLY A 127 -14.17 -7.68 11.58
C GLY A 127 -14.92 -8.58 10.58
N GLY A 128 -15.63 -9.59 11.09
CA GLY A 128 -16.59 -10.38 10.30
C GLY A 128 -16.01 -11.16 9.11
N GLY A 129 -14.68 -11.34 9.03
CA GLY A 129 -13.99 -12.03 7.94
C GLY A 129 -13.58 -11.14 6.75
N SER A 130 -13.83 -9.82 6.81
CA SER A 130 -13.38 -8.85 5.81
C SER A 130 -11.97 -8.32 6.13
N SER A 131 -11.32 -7.65 5.17
CA SER A 131 -10.00 -7.03 5.34
C SER A 131 -9.82 -5.87 4.36
N LEU A 132 -9.05 -4.84 4.77
CA LEU A 132 -8.56 -3.79 3.86
C LEU A 132 -7.37 -4.27 3.00
N ALA A 133 -6.83 -5.46 3.27
CA ALA A 133 -5.66 -5.97 2.58
C ALA A 133 -6.04 -6.52 1.20
N GLY A 134 -5.24 -6.21 0.18
CA GLY A 134 -5.44 -6.70 -1.18
C GLY A 134 -4.93 -5.77 -2.26
N ASP A 135 -5.12 -6.18 -3.51
CA ASP A 135 -4.77 -5.41 -4.69
C ASP A 135 -5.93 -4.53 -5.13
N TYR A 136 -5.64 -3.26 -5.41
CA TYR A 136 -6.58 -2.28 -5.94
C TYR A 136 -6.06 -1.75 -7.27
N HIS A 137 -6.89 -1.76 -8.31
CA HIS A 137 -6.51 -1.36 -9.65
C HIS A 137 -7.10 -0.01 -10.01
N LYS A 138 -6.26 0.92 -10.47
CA LYS A 138 -6.69 2.22 -10.98
C LYS A 138 -7.50 2.01 -12.26
N LYS A 139 -8.73 2.51 -12.30
CA LYS A 139 -9.48 2.57 -13.56
C LYS A 139 -8.91 3.69 -14.43
N GLU A 140 -8.78 3.41 -15.72
CA GLU A 140 -8.49 4.42 -16.75
C GLU A 140 -9.68 5.35 -16.96
#